data_AF-A0A099CVF8-F1
#
_entry.id   AF-A0A099CVF8-F1
#
_cell.length_a   1.000
_cell.length_b   1.000
_cell.length_c   1.000
_cell.angle_alpha   90.00
_cell.angle_beta   90.00
_cell.angle_gamma   90.00
#
_symmetry.space_group_name_H-M   'P 1'
#
loop_
_entity.id
_entity.type
_entity.pdbx_description
1 polymer ?
#
loop_
_entity_poly.entity_id
_entity_poly.type
_entity_poly.pdbx_seq_one_letter_code
_entity_poly.pdbx_strand_id
1 'polypeptide(L)'
;MITVAVAAVLVAIAVPSFRNITLSNRLNAAASEMVDSINTARMEAIKRNNYAQFCSNNSTENGSDTLGAQCTTAGTGAAVLLQDATKKTVFIAHAPEIKVTAPLQFSGDLKAVRFNGQGMGVEPDGTALGSSVVVDICTDKLSSDNHRQIFVIGGTIVQTQKSKGTCP
;
A
#
# COMPACT_ATOMS: atom_id res chain seq x y z
N MET A 1 -3.88 27.10 42.77
CA MET A 1 -2.60 26.46 42.39
C MET A 1 -2.74 24.95 42.16
N ILE A 2 -3.49 24.22 43.00
CA ILE A 2 -3.75 22.77 42.80
C ILE A 2 -4.39 22.47 41.43
N THR A 3 -5.34 23.28 40.99
CA THR A 3 -6.01 23.14 39.68
C THR A 3 -5.03 23.20 38.51
N VAL A 4 -4.07 24.12 38.55
CA VAL A 4 -3.02 24.28 37.51
C VAL A 4 -2.06 23.09 37.54
N ALA A 5 -1.68 22.62 38.73
CA ALA A 5 -0.83 21.43 38.88
C ALA A 5 -1.50 20.17 38.32
N VAL A 6 -2.79 19.95 38.64
CA VAL A 6 -3.57 18.83 38.10
C VAL A 6 -3.72 18.94 36.58
N ALA A 7 -4.03 20.14 36.07
CA ALA A 7 -4.11 20.36 34.62
C ALA A 7 -2.79 20.06 33.91
N ALA A 8 -1.65 20.45 34.49
CA ALA A 8 -0.33 20.17 33.91
C ALA A 8 -0.04 18.67 33.83
N VAL A 9 -0.36 17.90 34.87
CA VAL A 9 -0.18 16.44 34.89
C VAL A 9 -1.08 15.75 33.84
N LEU A 10 -2.34 16.18 33.73
CA LEU A 10 -3.26 15.62 32.73
C LEU A 10 -2.77 15.90 31.30
N VAL A 11 -2.31 17.11 31.01
CA VAL A 11 -1.75 17.47 29.70
C VAL A 11 -0.48 16.66 29.38
N ALA A 12 0.40 16.46 30.37
CA ALA A 12 1.63 15.70 30.21
C ALA A 12 1.39 14.25 29.75
N ILE A 13 0.29 13.62 30.18
CA ILE A 13 -0.09 12.26 29.80
C ILE A 13 -0.93 12.26 28.50
N ALA A 14 -1.81 13.24 28.34
CA ALA A 14 -2.74 13.30 27.21
C ALA A 14 -2.04 13.57 25.87
N VAL A 15 -1.11 14.53 25.83
CA VAL A 15 -0.41 14.94 24.60
C VAL A 15 0.31 13.78 23.89
N PRO A 16 1.16 12.97 24.55
CA PRO A 16 1.81 11.84 23.88
C PRO A 16 0.80 10.78 23.42
N SER A 17 -0.28 10.55 24.18
CA SER A 17 -1.34 9.60 23.79
C SER A 17 -2.07 10.04 22.50
N PHE A 18 -2.46 11.32 22.41
CA PHE A 18 -3.10 11.86 21.21
C PHE A 18 -2.19 11.81 19.98
N ARG A 19 -0.89 12.05 20.16
CA ARG A 19 0.10 11.91 19.07
C ARG A 19 0.15 10.47 18.56
N ASN A 20 0.22 9.49 19.46
CA ASN A 20 0.27 8.07 19.07
C ASN A 20 -1.00 7.62 18.34
N ILE A 21 -2.18 8.02 18.83
CA ILE A 21 -3.46 7.72 18.18
C ILE A 21 -3.52 8.34 16.79
N THR A 22 -3.10 9.59 16.65
CA THR A 22 -3.09 10.30 15.35
C THR A 22 -2.17 9.59 14.35
N LEU A 23 -0.96 9.20 14.78
CA LEU A 23 -0.01 8.47 13.92
C LEU A 23 -0.55 7.11 13.51
N SER A 24 -1.13 6.36 14.45
CA SER A 24 -1.75 5.06 14.15
C SER A 24 -2.92 5.19 13.16
N ASN A 25 -3.74 6.24 13.28
CA ASN A 25 -4.84 6.50 12.34
C ASN A 25 -4.31 6.85 10.95
N ARG A 26 -3.24 7.64 10.85
CA ARG A 26 -2.61 7.95 9.56
C ARG A 26 -1.99 6.71 8.91
N LEU A 27 -1.32 5.86 9.69
CA LEU A 27 -0.81 4.55 9.23
C LEU A 27 -1.94 3.68 8.68
N ASN A 28 -3.06 3.58 9.42
CA ASN A 28 -4.22 2.80 9.00
C ASN A 28 -4.84 3.38 7.71
N ALA A 29 -4.97 4.70 7.61
CA ALA A 29 -5.54 5.34 6.42
C ALA A 29 -4.67 5.07 5.18
N ALA A 30 -3.36 5.26 5.28
CA ALA A 30 -2.42 4.97 4.19
C ALA A 30 -2.44 3.49 3.79
N ALA A 31 -2.49 2.58 4.77
CA ALA A 31 -2.58 1.15 4.47
C ALA A 31 -3.92 0.79 3.80
N SER A 32 -5.04 1.35 4.26
CA SER A 32 -6.36 1.11 3.65
C SER A 32 -6.43 1.58 2.20
N GLU A 33 -5.80 2.70 1.87
CA GLU A 33 -5.77 3.19 0.49
C GLU A 33 -4.95 2.27 -0.43
N MET A 34 -3.81 1.75 0.07
CA MET A 34 -3.03 0.75 -0.68
C MET A 34 -3.82 -0.56 -0.86
N VAL A 35 -4.61 -0.96 0.13
CA VAL A 35 -5.53 -2.10 -0.02
C VAL A 35 -6.61 -1.81 -1.06
N ASP A 36 -7.13 -0.58 -1.09
CA ASP A 36 -8.14 -0.15 -2.07
C ASP A 36 -7.58 -0.16 -3.50
N SER A 37 -6.34 0.29 -3.70
CA SER A 37 -5.70 0.25 -5.02
C SER A 37 -5.40 -1.18 -5.48
N ILE A 38 -4.94 -2.08 -4.59
CA ILE A 38 -4.79 -3.52 -4.89
C ILE A 38 -6.15 -4.13 -5.30
N ASN A 39 -7.20 -3.87 -4.52
CA ASN A 39 -8.53 -4.39 -4.82
C ASN A 39 -9.10 -3.78 -6.11
N THR A 40 -8.84 -2.51 -6.38
CA THR A 40 -9.24 -1.86 -7.63
C THR A 40 -8.55 -2.49 -8.83
N ALA A 41 -7.24 -2.73 -8.77
CA ALA A 41 -6.53 -3.46 -9.81
C ALA A 41 -7.17 -4.84 -10.06
N ARG A 42 -7.43 -5.59 -8.99
CA ARG A 42 -8.09 -6.91 -9.09
C ARG A 42 -9.48 -6.81 -9.72
N MET A 43 -10.30 -5.86 -9.30
CA MET A 43 -11.65 -5.67 -9.83
C MET A 43 -11.64 -5.26 -11.29
N GLU A 44 -10.74 -4.36 -11.70
CA GLU A 44 -10.62 -3.95 -13.10
C GLU A 44 -10.13 -5.09 -13.99
N ALA A 45 -9.22 -5.94 -13.50
CA ALA A 45 -8.83 -7.15 -14.21
C ALA A 45 -10.03 -8.07 -14.47
N ILE A 46 -10.83 -8.34 -13.44
CA ILE A 46 -12.03 -9.20 -13.53
C ILE A 46 -13.08 -8.56 -14.46
N LYS A 47 -13.44 -7.28 -14.24
CA LYS A 47 -14.47 -6.58 -15.03
C LYS A 47 -14.14 -6.54 -16.51
N ARG A 48 -12.86 -6.40 -16.86
CA ARG A 48 -12.38 -6.33 -18.25
C ARG A 48 -12.01 -7.70 -18.80
N ASN A 49 -12.04 -8.75 -17.99
CA ASN A 49 -11.48 -10.06 -18.29
C ASN A 49 -10.07 -9.95 -18.91
N ASN A 50 -9.24 -9.07 -18.33
CA ASN A 50 -7.92 -8.73 -18.85
C ASN A 50 -6.93 -8.46 -17.70
N TYR A 51 -5.68 -8.14 -18.01
CA TYR A 51 -4.68 -7.87 -17.00
C TYR A 51 -4.79 -6.45 -16.43
N ALA A 52 -4.63 -6.35 -15.11
CA ALA A 52 -4.41 -5.09 -14.41
C ALA A 52 -3.31 -5.29 -13.35
N GLN A 53 -2.64 -4.22 -12.95
CA GLN A 53 -1.49 -4.28 -12.07
C GLN A 53 -1.54 -3.19 -11.03
N PHE A 54 -1.22 -3.58 -9.80
CA PHE A 54 -0.82 -2.69 -8.72
C PHE A 54 0.67 -2.38 -8.87
N CYS A 55 1.00 -1.08 -8.87
CA CYS A 55 2.32 -0.58 -9.24
C CYS A 55 3.24 -0.42 -8.03
N SER A 56 4.46 -0.90 -8.18
CA SER A 56 5.57 -0.65 -7.27
C SER A 56 6.09 0.79 -7.41
N ASN A 57 6.71 1.29 -6.34
CA ASN A 57 7.55 2.50 -6.36
C ASN A 57 8.88 2.28 -7.12
N ASN A 58 9.27 1.03 -7.37
CA ASN A 58 10.48 0.67 -8.10
C ASN A 58 10.14 0.21 -9.53
N SER A 59 10.76 0.84 -10.53
CA SER A 59 10.52 0.52 -11.94
C SER A 59 10.92 -0.90 -12.33
N THR A 60 11.91 -1.51 -11.67
CA THR A 60 12.33 -2.88 -12.01
C THR A 60 11.30 -3.90 -11.58
N GLU A 61 10.66 -3.67 -10.44
CA GLU A 61 9.60 -4.53 -9.88
C GLU A 61 8.33 -4.50 -10.73
N ASN A 62 8.08 -3.41 -11.46
CA ASN A 62 6.89 -3.26 -12.30
C ASN A 62 6.88 -4.14 -13.56
N GLY A 63 8.04 -4.70 -13.95
CA GLY A 63 8.21 -5.42 -15.21
C GLY A 63 8.48 -4.49 -16.40
N SER A 64 8.98 -5.06 -17.50
CA SER A 64 9.43 -4.33 -18.69
C SER A 64 8.42 -4.29 -19.84
N ASP A 65 7.24 -4.89 -19.65
CA ASP A 65 6.19 -4.89 -20.66
C ASP A 65 5.36 -3.60 -20.64
N THR A 66 4.35 -3.51 -21.51
CA THR A 66 3.55 -2.28 -21.64
C THR A 66 2.82 -1.91 -20.36
N LEU A 67 2.38 -2.90 -19.57
CA LEU A 67 1.71 -2.65 -18.30
C LEU A 67 2.71 -2.13 -17.25
N GLY A 68 3.90 -2.74 -17.18
CA GLY A 68 4.96 -2.33 -16.27
C GLY A 68 5.51 -0.94 -16.56
N ALA A 69 5.75 -0.60 -17.83
CA ALA A 69 6.18 0.74 -18.22
C ALA A 69 5.15 1.83 -17.82
N GLN A 70 3.87 1.50 -17.94
CA GLN A 70 2.79 2.40 -17.54
C GLN A 70 2.67 2.50 -16.02
N CYS A 71 2.91 1.41 -15.29
CA CYS A 71 3.00 1.45 -13.83
C CYS A 71 4.09 2.40 -13.34
N THR A 72 5.28 2.36 -13.95
CA THR A 72 6.37 3.29 -13.62
C THR A 72 5.97 4.75 -13.82
N THR A 73 5.10 5.03 -14.80
CA THR A 73 4.62 6.40 -15.09
C THR A 73 3.45 6.81 -14.19
N ALA A 74 2.57 5.87 -13.84
CA ALA A 74 1.38 6.12 -13.01
C ALA A 74 1.73 6.46 -11.55
N GLY A 75 2.87 5.99 -11.07
CA GLY A 75 3.41 6.29 -9.74
C GLY A 75 3.11 5.22 -8.70
N THR A 76 3.66 5.44 -7.51
CA THR A 76 3.64 4.48 -6.40
C THR A 76 2.23 4.08 -5.98
N GLY A 77 1.97 2.78 -5.93
CA GLY A 77 0.71 2.23 -5.41
C GLY A 77 -0.50 2.47 -6.33
N ALA A 78 -0.28 2.99 -7.54
CA ALA A 78 -1.33 3.13 -8.53
C ALA A 78 -1.83 1.76 -9.01
N ALA A 79 -3.07 1.72 -9.47
CA ALA A 79 -3.64 0.59 -10.20
C ALA A 79 -3.77 0.97 -11.68
N VAL A 80 -3.16 0.18 -12.55
CA VAL A 80 -3.27 0.35 -14.01
C VAL A 80 -3.94 -0.86 -14.64
N LEU A 81 -4.69 -0.66 -15.72
CA LEU A 81 -5.41 -1.73 -16.42
C LEU A 81 -5.09 -1.74 -17.92
N LEU A 82 -5.05 -2.92 -18.52
CA LEU A 82 -4.99 -3.11 -19.96
C LEU A 82 -6.42 -3.07 -20.53
N GLN A 83 -6.76 -2.05 -21.31
CA GLN A 83 -8.11 -1.91 -21.86
C GLN A 83 -8.31 -2.73 -23.14
N ASP A 84 -7.30 -2.78 -24.01
CA ASP A 84 -7.33 -3.51 -25.27
C ASP A 84 -6.02 -4.31 -25.41
N ALA A 85 -6.12 -5.63 -25.47
CA ALA A 85 -4.96 -6.52 -25.61
C ALA A 85 -4.24 -6.37 -26.96
N THR A 86 -4.96 -5.91 -28.00
CA THR A 86 -4.45 -5.73 -29.36
C THR A 86 -3.74 -4.39 -29.51
N LYS A 87 -4.30 -3.33 -28.90
CA LYS A 87 -3.74 -1.97 -28.94
C LYS A 87 -2.82 -1.63 -27.78
N LYS A 88 -2.73 -2.53 -26.78
CA LYS A 88 -1.99 -2.36 -25.52
C LYS A 88 -2.24 -1.00 -24.85
N THR A 89 -3.47 -0.50 -24.94
CA THR A 89 -3.85 0.75 -24.29
C THR A 89 -3.99 0.52 -22.79
N VAL A 90 -3.32 1.34 -21.99
CA VAL A 90 -3.32 1.25 -20.52
C VAL A 90 -3.91 2.51 -19.93
N PHE A 91 -4.71 2.35 -18.87
CA PHE A 91 -5.32 3.44 -18.12
C PHE A 91 -5.00 3.33 -16.64
N ILE A 92 -4.93 4.48 -15.98
CA ILE A 92 -4.85 4.55 -14.51
C ILE A 92 -6.28 4.35 -13.98
N ALA A 93 -6.52 3.20 -13.37
CA ALA A 93 -7.79 2.85 -12.73
C ALA A 93 -7.99 3.59 -11.41
N HIS A 94 -6.89 3.73 -10.67
CA HIS A 94 -6.85 4.39 -9.37
C HIS A 94 -5.43 4.87 -9.12
N ALA A 95 -5.30 6.06 -8.55
CA ALA A 95 -4.04 6.58 -8.03
C ALA A 95 -4.28 6.98 -6.58
N PRO A 96 -3.48 6.44 -5.62
CA PRO A 96 -3.64 6.81 -4.22
C PRO A 96 -3.36 8.31 -4.03
N GLU A 97 -4.27 8.98 -3.32
CA GLU A 97 -4.16 10.39 -2.96
C GLU A 97 -3.34 10.60 -1.68
N ILE A 98 -3.28 9.60 -0.78
CA ILE A 98 -2.48 9.70 0.45
C ILE A 98 -1.01 9.61 0.08
N LYS A 99 -0.36 10.77 0.21
CA LYS A 99 1.09 10.87 0.16
C LYS A 99 1.67 10.26 1.43
N VAL A 100 2.34 9.11 1.29
CA VAL A 100 3.17 8.53 2.34
C VAL A 100 4.44 9.39 2.46
N THR A 101 4.36 10.38 3.33
CA THR A 101 5.47 11.30 3.63
C THR A 101 5.66 11.42 5.13
N ALA A 102 6.82 11.96 5.54
CA ALA A 102 7.20 12.09 6.93
C ALA A 102 6.03 12.62 7.79
N PRO A 103 5.70 11.95 8.91
CA PRO A 103 6.48 10.91 9.59
C PRO A 103 6.24 9.47 9.12
N LEU A 104 5.48 9.25 8.04
CA LEU A 104 5.23 7.93 7.45
C LEU A 104 6.18 7.68 6.29
N GLN A 105 6.56 6.43 6.09
CA GLN A 105 7.40 6.03 4.96
C GLN A 105 7.21 4.56 4.62
N PHE A 106 7.65 4.18 3.42
CA PHE A 106 7.69 2.78 3.01
C PHE A 106 8.91 2.10 3.62
N SER A 107 8.72 0.89 4.14
CA SER A 107 9.81 0.02 4.60
C SER A 107 10.24 -0.88 3.44
N GLY A 108 11.12 -0.35 2.58
CA GLY A 108 11.57 -1.01 1.36
C GLY A 108 10.66 -0.71 0.16
N ASP A 109 10.95 -1.40 -0.95
CA ASP A 109 10.16 -1.28 -2.17
C ASP A 109 8.86 -2.07 -2.08
N LEU A 110 7.82 -1.53 -2.68
CA LEU A 110 6.55 -2.22 -2.88
C LEU A 110 6.76 -3.34 -3.88
N LYS A 111 6.07 -4.46 -3.71
CA LYS A 111 5.97 -5.47 -4.77
C LYS A 111 4.87 -5.08 -5.76
N ALA A 112 5.14 -5.21 -7.04
CA ALA A 112 4.08 -5.11 -8.03
C ALA A 112 3.24 -6.40 -8.02
N VAL A 113 1.93 -6.26 -8.21
CA VAL A 113 1.01 -7.41 -8.28
C VAL A 113 0.17 -7.29 -9.52
N ARG A 114 0.27 -8.28 -10.41
CA ARG A 114 -0.48 -8.37 -11.64
C ARG A 114 -1.63 -9.36 -11.49
N PHE A 115 -2.85 -8.87 -11.67
CA PHE A 115 -4.07 -9.65 -11.67
C PHE A 115 -4.49 -10.03 -13.08
N ASN A 116 -4.96 -11.26 -13.25
CA ASN A 116 -5.61 -11.73 -14.49
C ASN A 116 -7.14 -11.59 -14.41
N GLY A 117 -7.83 -11.91 -15.51
CA GLY A 117 -9.30 -11.85 -15.58
C GLY A 117 -10.06 -12.77 -14.61
N GLN A 118 -9.36 -13.73 -13.99
CA GLN A 118 -9.91 -14.60 -12.94
C GLN A 118 -9.68 -14.04 -11.53
N GLY A 119 -9.01 -12.88 -11.40
CA GLY A 119 -8.71 -12.25 -10.13
C GLY A 119 -7.59 -12.91 -9.34
N MET A 120 -6.74 -13.70 -10.00
CA MET A 120 -5.52 -14.26 -9.40
C MET A 120 -4.34 -13.32 -9.65
N GLY A 121 -3.66 -12.97 -8.57
CA GLY A 121 -2.47 -12.12 -8.56
C GLY A 121 -1.17 -12.91 -8.64
N VAL A 122 -0.25 -12.45 -9.47
CA VAL A 122 1.13 -12.93 -9.62
C VAL A 122 2.08 -11.75 -9.64
N GLU A 123 3.38 -11.97 -9.47
CA GLU A 123 4.38 -10.95 -9.77
C GLU A 123 4.40 -10.69 -11.31
N PRO A 124 4.85 -9.52 -11.80
CA PRO A 124 4.78 -9.18 -13.23
C PRO A 124 5.54 -10.13 -14.16
N ASP A 125 6.51 -10.89 -13.65
CA ASP A 125 7.25 -11.94 -14.33
C ASP A 125 6.47 -13.28 -14.45
N GLY A 126 5.30 -13.37 -13.80
CA GLY A 126 4.46 -14.56 -13.74
C GLY A 126 4.71 -15.44 -12.51
N THR A 127 5.63 -15.06 -11.62
CA THR A 127 5.92 -15.79 -10.39
C THR A 127 4.71 -15.77 -9.46
N ALA A 128 4.34 -16.94 -8.93
CA ALA A 128 3.21 -17.07 -8.03
C ALA A 128 3.48 -16.35 -6.70
N LEU A 129 2.51 -15.54 -6.26
CA LEU A 129 2.56 -14.91 -4.95
C LEU A 129 2.21 -15.94 -3.86
N GLY A 130 3.20 -16.28 -3.02
CA GLY A 130 3.02 -17.09 -1.82
C GLY A 130 2.35 -16.30 -0.71
N SER A 131 3.02 -16.15 0.44
CA SER A 131 2.63 -15.22 1.50
C SER A 131 3.60 -14.03 1.53
N SER A 132 3.44 -13.13 0.55
CA SER A 132 4.37 -12.02 0.33
C SER A 132 3.84 -10.72 0.93
N VAL A 133 4.71 -9.97 1.63
CA VAL A 133 4.45 -8.56 1.93
C VAL A 133 4.55 -7.78 0.62
N VAL A 134 3.47 -7.11 0.24
CA VAL A 134 3.37 -6.29 -0.97
C VAL A 134 3.64 -4.83 -0.68
N VAL A 135 3.18 -4.35 0.48
CA VAL A 135 3.42 -2.98 0.95
C VAL A 135 3.73 -3.05 2.44
N ASP A 136 4.76 -2.35 2.88
CA ASP A 136 5.02 -2.10 4.30
C ASP A 136 5.15 -0.60 4.52
N ILE A 137 4.24 -0.03 5.31
CA ILE A 137 4.27 1.38 5.71
C ILE A 137 4.61 1.46 7.19
N CYS A 138 5.59 2.28 7.53
CA CYS A 138 6.03 2.42 8.90
C CYS A 138 6.22 3.88 9.35
N THR A 139 6.43 4.05 10.65
CA THR A 139 6.90 5.31 11.25
C THR A 139 7.89 5.03 12.37
N ASP A 140 8.88 5.90 12.55
CA ASP A 140 9.84 5.87 13.67
C ASP A 140 9.28 6.54 14.94
N LYS A 141 8.13 7.21 14.83
CA LYS A 141 7.50 7.98 15.93
C LYS A 141 6.65 7.12 16.87
N LEU A 142 6.50 5.83 16.57
CA LEU A 142 5.78 4.86 17.40
C LEU A 142 6.73 3.76 17.88
N SER A 143 6.59 3.33 19.14
CA SER A 143 7.44 2.31 19.77
C SER A 143 6.88 0.87 19.65
N SER A 144 5.63 0.72 19.21
CA SER A 144 4.94 -0.55 18.96
C SER A 144 3.92 -0.37 17.84
N ASP A 145 3.55 -1.45 17.15
CA ASP A 145 2.63 -1.44 16.01
C ASP A 145 2.97 -0.31 15.01
N ASN A 146 4.27 -0.10 14.80
CA ASN A 146 4.77 1.02 14.01
C ASN A 146 4.84 0.67 12.51
N HIS A 147 4.52 -0.57 12.13
CA HIS A 147 4.37 -1.04 10.76
C HIS A 147 2.91 -1.40 10.44
N ARG A 148 2.53 -1.22 9.17
CA ARG A 148 1.33 -1.75 8.54
C ARG A 148 1.77 -2.53 7.30
N GLN A 149 1.80 -3.85 7.46
CA GLN A 149 2.20 -4.78 6.43
C GLN A 149 0.96 -5.28 5.71
N ILE A 150 0.92 -5.11 4.40
CA ILE A 150 -0.15 -5.59 3.54
C ILE A 150 0.38 -6.81 2.80
N PHE A 151 -0.25 -7.95 3.06
CA PHE A 151 0.07 -9.23 2.45
C PHE A 151 -0.90 -9.54 1.33
N VAL A 152 -0.38 -10.17 0.28
CA VAL A 152 -1.18 -10.91 -0.68
C VAL A 152 -0.84 -12.38 -0.53
N ILE A 153 -1.83 -13.17 -0.10
CA ILE A 153 -1.69 -14.61 0.16
C ILE A 153 -2.30 -15.37 -1.01
N GLY A 154 -1.50 -16.24 -1.64
CA GLY A 154 -1.93 -17.07 -2.77
C GLY A 154 -2.50 -16.25 -3.93
N GLY A 155 -2.00 -15.02 -4.11
CA GLY A 155 -2.44 -14.10 -5.16
C GLY A 155 -3.86 -13.54 -5.02
N THR A 156 -4.62 -13.87 -3.97
CA THR A 156 -6.07 -13.57 -3.94
C THR A 156 -6.53 -12.91 -2.65
N ILE A 157 -5.87 -13.18 -1.53
CA ILE A 157 -6.30 -12.70 -0.22
C ILE A 157 -5.42 -11.53 0.16
N VAL A 158 -6.03 -10.34 0.32
CA VAL A 158 -5.34 -9.15 0.82
C VAL A 158 -5.59 -9.04 2.33
N GLN A 159 -4.52 -8.96 3.12
CA GLN A 159 -4.60 -8.82 4.58
C GLN A 159 -3.65 -7.76 5.09
N THR A 160 -4.08 -6.98 6.08
CA THR A 160 -3.23 -6.01 6.77
C THR A 160 -2.89 -6.52 8.15
N GLN A 161 -1.60 -6.56 8.47
CA GLN A 161 -1.09 -6.93 9.79
C GLN A 161 -0.33 -5.75 10.41
N LYS A 162 -0.46 -5.61 11.73
CA LYS A 162 0.38 -4.72 12.52
C LYS A 162 1.62 -5.47 12.96
N SER A 163 2.77 -4.83 12.83
CA SER A 163 4.04 -5.37 13.28
C SER A 163 4.88 -4.29 13.96
N LYS A 164 5.91 -4.73 14.68
CA LYS A 164 6.94 -3.88 15.25
C LYS A 164 8.26 -4.13 14.54
N GLY A 165 8.91 -3.07 14.10
CA GLY A 165 10.16 -3.15 13.35
C GLY A 165 10.91 -1.83 13.30
N THR A 166 12.10 -1.85 12.71
CA THR A 166 12.85 -0.63 12.38
C THR A 166 12.24 0.03 11.16
N CYS A 167 11.99 1.33 11.25
CA CYS A 167 11.58 2.14 10.13
C CYS A 167 12.81 2.93 9.63
N PRO A 168 13.17 2.85 8.34
CA PRO A 168 14.43 3.37 7.81
C PRO A 168 14.57 4.89 7.83
#